data_AF-A0A847AA45-F1
#
_entry.id   AF-A0A847AA45-F1
#
_cell.length_a   1.000
_cell.length_b   1.000
_cell.length_c   1.000
_cell.angle_alpha   90.00
_cell.angle_beta   90.00
_cell.angle_gamma   90.00
#
_symmetry.space_group_name_H-M   'P 1'
#
loop_
_entity.id
_entity.type
_entity.pdbx_description
1 polymer ?
#
loop_
_entity_poly.entity_id
_entity_poly.type
_entity_poly.pdbx_seq_one_letter_code
_entity_poly.pdbx_strand_id
1 'polypeptide(L)'
;MGAAEPEAPTAAPEAKKDKELVITANGDCWVRVRQGNKTLFERTIKAGDRVAFTVQARIEVTYGRSGSVKTRWNGKDLGHPGATRGVEKVFYAPDGTTGTIPR
;
A
#
# COMPACT_ATOMS: atom_id res chain seq x y z
N MET A 1 -27.98 20.60 -17.78
CA MET A 1 -27.96 19.80 -16.54
C MET A 1 -26.87 18.76 -16.75
N GLY A 2 -25.68 18.86 -16.18
CA GLY A 2 -25.42 19.15 -14.78
C GLY A 2 -25.20 17.84 -14.04
N ALA A 3 -24.10 17.15 -14.36
CA ALA A 3 -23.45 16.18 -13.49
C ALA A 3 -21.98 16.19 -13.88
N ALA A 4 -21.23 17.09 -13.26
CA ALA A 4 -19.79 16.98 -13.20
C ALA A 4 -19.49 15.68 -12.45
N GLU A 5 -19.01 14.67 -13.17
CA GLU A 5 -18.30 13.56 -12.56
C GLU A 5 -16.96 14.15 -12.11
N PRO A 6 -16.69 14.27 -10.79
CA PRO A 6 -15.46 14.88 -10.33
C PRO A 6 -14.29 14.00 -10.77
N GLU A 7 -13.46 14.58 -11.64
CA GLU A 7 -12.04 14.33 -11.87
C GLU A 7 -11.48 13.22 -10.97
N ALA A 8 -11.48 11.98 -11.49
CA ALA A 8 -10.49 11.01 -11.05
C ALA A 8 -9.13 11.64 -11.39
N PRO A 9 -8.26 11.94 -10.41
CA PRO A 9 -7.05 12.67 -10.69
C PRO A 9 -6.25 11.90 -11.72
N THR A 10 -6.02 12.57 -12.85
CA THR A 10 -4.96 12.24 -13.78
C THR A 10 -3.66 12.18 -12.98
N ALA A 11 -3.04 11.01 -12.99
CA ALA A 11 -1.66 10.83 -12.61
C ALA A 11 -1.09 9.71 -13.47
N ALA A 12 -1.16 9.89 -14.79
CA ALA A 12 -0.09 9.39 -15.63
C ALA A 12 1.05 10.41 -15.56
N PRO A 13 2.24 9.97 -15.12
CA PRO A 13 3.38 10.17 -16.00
C PRO A 13 3.98 8.82 -16.38
N GLU A 14 4.18 8.70 -17.68
CA GLU A 14 4.76 7.58 -18.39
C GLU A 14 6.07 7.05 -17.78
N ALA A 15 6.19 5.72 -17.82
CA ALA A 15 7.42 4.94 -17.94
C ALA A 15 8.60 5.30 -17.01
N LYS A 16 8.61 4.74 -15.80
CA LYS A 16 9.85 4.46 -15.06
C LYS A 16 9.66 3.26 -14.13
N LYS A 17 9.95 2.05 -14.63
CA LYS A 17 10.11 0.78 -13.88
C LYS A 17 9.11 0.62 -12.74
N ASP A 18 8.07 -0.12 -13.03
CA ASP A 18 6.82 -0.20 -12.32
C ASP A 18 6.98 -0.66 -10.86
N LYS A 19 6.89 0.31 -9.94
CA LYS A 19 7.19 0.15 -8.50
C LYS A 19 6.14 0.81 -7.61
N GLU A 20 4.92 0.95 -8.10
CA GLU A 20 3.86 1.61 -7.32
C GLU A 20 3.12 0.59 -6.46
N LEU A 21 3.13 0.80 -5.15
CA LEU A 21 2.33 0.07 -4.18
C LEU A 21 1.13 0.92 -3.76
N VAL A 22 -0.07 0.47 -4.10
CA VAL A 22 -1.32 1.06 -3.66
C VAL A 22 -1.89 0.21 -2.53
N ILE A 23 -2.11 0.83 -1.38
CA ILE A 23 -2.74 0.22 -0.20
C ILE A 23 -4.11 0.85 -0.05
N THR A 24 -5.15 0.04 -0.06
CA THR A 24 -6.53 0.47 0.14
C THR A 24 -7.05 -0.07 1.46
N ALA A 25 -7.41 0.82 2.39
CA ALA A 25 -8.04 0.43 3.63
C ALA A 25 -9.56 0.34 3.48
N ASN A 26 -10.12 -0.76 3.94
CA ASN A 26 -11.56 -0.99 4.08
C ASN A 26 -12.03 -0.78 5.54
N GLY A 27 -11.10 -0.50 6.45
CA GLY A 27 -11.34 -0.32 7.88
C GLY A 27 -10.26 0.56 8.49
N ASP A 28 -10.44 0.94 9.76
CA ASP A 28 -9.41 1.63 10.53
C ASP A 28 -8.17 0.72 10.65
N CYS A 29 -7.08 1.09 9.97
CA CYS A 29 -5.86 0.32 9.90
C CYS A 29 -4.66 1.24 10.07
N TRP A 30 -3.82 0.92 11.05
CA TRP A 30 -2.52 1.57 11.20
C TRP A 30 -1.55 1.02 10.15
N VAL A 31 -0.94 1.92 9.36
CA VAL A 31 0.03 1.57 8.33
C VAL A 31 1.33 2.29 8.60
N ARG A 32 2.41 1.53 8.67
CA ARG A 32 3.77 2.05 8.78
C ARG A 32 4.65 1.56 7.67
N VAL A 33 5.15 2.46 6.84
CA VAL A 33 6.17 2.18 5.82
C VAL A 33 7.55 2.57 6.35
N ARG A 34 8.46 1.61 6.36
CA ARG A 34 9.88 1.79 6.62
C ARG A 34 10.70 1.43 5.40
N GLN A 35 11.83 2.08 5.23
CA GLN A 35 12.83 1.75 4.22
C GLN A 35 14.17 1.64 4.94
N GLY A 36 14.64 0.40 5.13
CA GLY A 36 15.80 0.11 5.98
C GLY A 36 15.62 0.71 7.38
N ASN A 37 16.47 1.67 7.73
CA ASN A 37 16.47 2.29 9.06
C ASN A 37 15.55 3.51 9.18
N LYS A 38 14.92 3.98 8.09
CA LYS A 38 14.09 5.19 8.09
C LYS A 38 12.61 4.85 7.99
N THR A 39 11.78 5.42 8.85
CA THR A 39 10.33 5.42 8.67
C THR A 39 9.97 6.49 7.63
N LEU A 40 9.40 6.06 6.50
CA LEU A 40 8.93 6.95 5.45
C LEU A 40 7.50 7.43 5.70
N PHE A 41 6.68 6.57 6.32
CA PHE A 41 5.28 6.84 6.55
C PHE A 41 4.82 6.08 7.79
N GLU A 42 4.02 6.71 8.64
CA GLU A 42 3.40 6.06 9.80
C GLU A 42 2.12 6.83 10.14
N ARG A 43 0.97 6.28 9.75
CA ARG A 43 -0.33 6.82 10.17
C ARG A 43 -1.42 5.78 10.08
N THR A 44 -2.50 6.07 10.81
CA THR A 44 -3.74 5.33 10.69
C THR A 44 -4.53 5.84 9.49
N ILE A 45 -4.91 4.92 8.62
CA ILE A 45 -5.79 5.14 7.48
C ILE A 45 -7.16 4.54 7.80
N LYS A 46 -8.23 5.19 7.33
CA LYS A 46 -9.62 4.80 7.62
C LYS A 46 -10.23 3.98 6.48
N ALA A 47 -11.41 3.42 6.71
CA ALA A 47 -12.18 2.77 5.65
C ALA A 47 -12.43 3.72 4.48
N GLY A 48 -12.16 3.26 3.25
CA GLY A 48 -12.25 4.04 2.02
C GLY A 48 -11.00 4.85 1.69
N ASP A 49 -10.04 4.93 2.61
CA ASP A 49 -8.78 5.64 2.37
C ASP A 49 -7.83 4.77 1.55
N ARG A 50 -7.12 5.38 0.60
CA ARG A 50 -6.12 4.70 -0.24
C ARG A 50 -4.86 5.53 -0.28
N VAL A 51 -3.73 4.85 -0.17
CA VAL A 51 -2.40 5.47 -0.19
C VAL A 51 -1.54 4.76 -1.23
N ALA A 52 -0.96 5.54 -2.13
CA ALA A 52 -0.03 5.06 -3.15
C ALA A 52 1.40 5.45 -2.75
N PHE A 53 2.31 4.49 -2.85
CA PHE A 53 3.72 4.65 -2.51
C PHE A 53 4.61 4.16 -3.65
N THR A 54 5.59 4.99 -4.02
CA THR A 54 6.61 4.60 -4.98
C THR A 54 7.75 3.86 -4.28
N VAL A 55 7.86 2.56 -4.52
CA VAL A 55 8.83 1.65 -3.90
C VAL A 55 10.12 1.62 -4.70
N GLN A 56 10.99 2.59 -4.48
CA GLN A 56 12.27 2.67 -5.21
C GLN A 56 13.28 1.60 -4.77
N ALA A 57 13.20 1.17 -3.51
CA ALA A 57 14.03 0.17 -2.85
C ALA A 57 13.17 -0.67 -1.89
N ARG A 58 13.70 -1.78 -1.36
CA ARG A 58 12.96 -2.65 -0.43
C ARG A 58 12.43 -1.84 0.75
N ILE A 59 11.11 -1.83 0.90
CA ILE A 59 10.41 -1.22 2.04
C ILE A 59 9.72 -2.29 2.87
N GLU A 60 9.55 -2.01 4.14
CA GLU A 60 8.81 -2.81 5.11
C GLU A 60 7.55 -2.06 5.50
N VAL A 61 6.40 -2.60 5.13
CA VAL A 61 5.10 -2.05 5.50
C VAL A 61 4.51 -2.88 6.63
N THR A 62 4.23 -2.25 7.75
CA THR A 62 3.54 -2.84 8.89
C THR A 62 2.08 -2.47 8.81
N TYR A 63 1.21 -3.46 8.73
CA TYR A 63 -0.23 -3.32 8.78
C TYR A 63 -0.70 -3.76 10.17
N GLY A 64 -1.23 -2.83 10.95
CA GLY A 64 -1.81 -3.14 12.26
C GLY A 64 -3.04 -4.04 12.17
N ARG A 65 -3.75 -3.98 11.03
CA ARG A 65 -4.98 -4.72 10.77
C ARG A 65 -5.05 -5.18 9.31
N SER A 66 -4.17 -6.10 8.95
CA SER A 66 -4.01 -6.67 7.60
C SER A 66 -5.31 -7.24 7.01
N GLY A 67 -6.21 -7.76 7.84
CA GLY A 67 -7.51 -8.31 7.39
C GLY A 67 -8.48 -7.30 6.77
N SER A 68 -8.25 -5.99 6.94
CA SER A 68 -9.11 -4.93 6.40
C SER A 68 -8.42 -4.07 5.34
N VAL A 69 -7.25 -4.47 4.85
CA VAL A 69 -6.51 -3.74 3.81
C VAL A 69 -6.29 -4.61 2.58
N LYS A 70 -6.31 -3.98 1.42
CA LYS A 70 -5.97 -4.60 0.13
C LYS A 70 -4.74 -3.91 -0.41
N THR A 71 -3.86 -4.68 -1.02
CA THR A 71 -2.65 -4.17 -1.63
C THR A 71 -2.59 -4.51 -3.10
N ARG A 72 -2.16 -3.52 -3.88
CA ARG A 72 -2.11 -3.58 -5.33
C ARG A 72 -0.74 -3.07 -5.75
N TRP A 73 -0.02 -3.87 -6.52
CA TRP A 73 1.32 -3.56 -6.99
C TRP A 73 1.28 -3.34 -8.49
N ASN A 74 1.69 -2.16 -8.94
CA ASN A 74 1.69 -1.79 -10.35
C ASN A 74 0.35 -2.12 -11.06
N GLY A 75 -0.77 -1.72 -10.44
CA GLY A 75 -2.09 -2.06 -10.96
C GLY A 75 -2.47 -3.55 -10.91
N LYS A 76 -1.61 -4.44 -10.42
CA LYS A 76 -1.91 -5.85 -10.16
C LYS A 76 -2.33 -6.04 -8.71
N ASP A 77 -3.56 -6.49 -8.50
CA ASP A 77 -4.05 -6.81 -7.17
C ASP A 77 -3.22 -7.97 -6.60
N LEU A 78 -2.43 -7.68 -5.56
CA LEU A 78 -1.70 -8.70 -4.79
C LEU A 78 -2.62 -9.36 -3.75
N GLY A 79 -3.82 -8.81 -3.56
CA GLY A 79 -4.77 -9.27 -2.58
C GLY A 79 -4.43 -8.75 -1.19
N HIS A 80 -4.68 -9.58 -0.19
CA HIS A 80 -4.49 -9.21 1.20
C HIS A 80 -3.02 -9.44 1.57
N PRO A 81 -2.32 -8.42 2.07
CA PRO A 81 -0.89 -8.52 2.36
C PRO A 81 -0.59 -9.45 3.54
N GLY A 82 -1.63 -9.86 4.27
CA GLY A 82 -1.49 -10.70 5.44
C GLY A 82 -2.58 -11.76 5.54
N ALA A 83 -2.22 -12.86 6.20
CA ALA A 83 -3.08 -14.03 6.42
C ALA A 83 -3.82 -13.98 7.76
N THR A 84 -3.46 -13.07 8.67
CA THR A 84 -3.86 -13.11 10.09
C THR A 84 -4.62 -11.84 10.50
N ARG A 85 -5.56 -11.92 11.45
CA ARG A 85 -6.27 -10.75 12.01
C ARG A 85 -5.40 -9.76 12.82
N GLY A 86 -4.08 -9.90 12.79
CA GLY A 86 -3.14 -9.19 13.68
C GLY A 86 -2.28 -8.13 12.97
N VAL A 87 -1.25 -7.69 13.68
CA VAL A 87 -0.22 -6.81 13.13
C VAL A 87 0.73 -7.64 12.26
N GLU A 88 0.66 -7.47 10.94
CA GLU A 88 1.55 -8.15 9.99
C GLU A 88 2.52 -7.16 9.36
N LYS A 89 3.80 -7.54 9.32
CA LYS A 89 4.81 -6.83 8.54
C LYS A 89 4.95 -7.51 7.20
N VAL A 90 5.06 -6.73 6.14
CA VAL A 90 5.21 -7.21 4.78
C VAL A 90 6.27 -6.38 4.14
N PHE A 91 7.27 -7.02 3.54
CA PHE A 91 8.22 -6.28 2.72
C PHE A 91 7.76 -6.24 1.28
N TYR A 92 8.06 -5.13 0.62
CA TYR A 92 7.85 -4.93 -0.80
C TYR A 92 9.17 -4.53 -1.42
N ALA A 93 9.64 -5.33 -2.37
CA ALA A 93 10.82 -5.03 -3.17
C ALA A 93 10.42 -4.32 -4.47
N PRO A 94 11.28 -3.45 -5.02
CA PRO A 94 11.05 -2.79 -6.30
C PRO A 94 10.88 -3.79 -7.47
N ASP A 95 11.34 -5.03 -7.31
CA ASP A 95 11.21 -6.10 -8.29
C ASP A 95 9.82 -6.78 -8.27
N GLY A 96 8.90 -6.32 -7.41
CA GLY A 96 7.58 -6.93 -7.20
C GLY A 96 7.58 -8.11 -6.22
N THR A 97 8.75 -8.46 -5.67
CA THR A 97 8.85 -9.47 -4.60
C THR A 97 8.20 -8.94 -3.34
N THR A 98 7.18 -9.65 -2.85
CA THR A 98 6.48 -9.33 -1.61
C THR A 98 6.45 -10.55 -0.70
N GLY A 99 6.57 -10.34 0.61
CA GLY A 99 6.45 -11.43 1.58
C GLY A 99 6.18 -10.92 2.98
N THR A 100 5.48 -11.74 3.77
CA THR A 100 5.23 -11.46 5.18
C THR A 100 6.50 -11.69 5.99
N ILE A 101 6.85 -10.75 6.86
CA ILE A 101 7.93 -10.87 7.82
C ILE A 101 7.32 -11.39 9.12
N PRO A 102 7.55 -12.66 9.49
CA PRO A 102 7.13 -13.16 10.79
C PRO A 102 7.85 -12.39 11.90
N ARG A 103 7.18 -12.26 13.05
CA ARG A 103 7.69 -11.56 14.21
C ARG A 103 8.88 -12.26 14.84
#